data_AF-A0A7I9ZFK3-F1
#
_entry.id   AF-A0A7I9ZFK3-F1
#
_cell.length_a   1.000
_cell.length_b   1.000
_cell.length_c   1.000
_cell.angle_alpha   90.00
_cell.angle_beta   90.00
_cell.angle_gamma   90.00
#
_symmetry.space_group_name_H-M   'P 1'
#
loop_
_entity.id
_entity.type
_entity.pdbx_description
1 polymer ?
#
loop_
_entity_poly.entity_id
_entity_poly.type
_entity_poly.pdbx_seq_one_letter_code
_entity_poly.pdbx_strand_id
1 'polypeptide(L)'
;MVVDPCAVQDRVPIWIGGQTLRSLRRAATLADGWAPFNVSLSQARDWLGRFDFGPGFDVVLPPPALLDPIGEPERTRDLLGETAAHGATIVSAAFRHTSLPHYLENLQALAELHPPAGGA
;
A
#
# COMPACT_ATOMS: atom_id res chain seq x y z
N MET A 1 11.76 -4.80 32.86
CA MET A 1 11.17 -5.79 31.92
C MET A 1 11.98 -5.70 30.64
N VAL A 2 12.53 -6.82 30.14
CA VAL A 2 13.32 -6.92 28.91
C VAL A 2 12.55 -7.81 27.93
N VAL A 3 12.47 -7.41 26.66
CA VAL A 3 11.88 -8.21 25.58
C VAL A 3 13.04 -8.86 24.81
N ASP A 4 13.06 -10.19 24.75
CA ASP A 4 14.08 -11.01 24.09
C ASP A 4 13.40 -12.20 23.36
N PRO A 5 13.52 -12.33 22.02
CA PRO A 5 14.32 -11.50 21.12
C PRO A 5 13.77 -10.09 20.94
N CYS A 6 14.68 -9.13 20.77
CA CYS A 6 14.35 -7.76 20.39
C CYS A 6 14.61 -7.52 18.90
N ALA A 7 14.17 -6.36 18.39
CA ALA A 7 14.43 -5.96 17.03
C ALA A 7 15.95 -5.85 16.79
N VAL A 8 16.43 -6.43 15.69
CA VAL A 8 17.83 -6.33 15.26
C VAL A 8 18.14 -4.92 14.72
N GLN A 9 17.13 -4.20 14.24
CA GLN A 9 17.21 -2.82 13.76
C GLN A 9 16.82 -1.81 14.84
N ASP A 10 17.52 -0.68 14.90
CA ASP A 10 17.26 0.39 15.88
C ASP A 10 15.86 1.01 15.73
N ARG A 11 15.35 1.08 14.49
CA ARG A 11 14.01 1.60 14.17
C ARG A 11 13.23 0.59 13.34
N VAL A 12 12.11 0.12 13.88
CA VAL A 12 11.13 -0.69 13.15
C VAL A 12 9.98 0.23 12.73
N PRO A 13 9.69 0.41 11.42
CA PRO A 13 8.54 1.20 10.99
C PRO A 13 7.24 0.62 11.56
N ILE A 14 6.44 1.48 12.18
CA ILE A 14 5.13 1.11 12.72
C ILE A 14 4.06 1.74 11.84
N TRP A 15 3.15 0.92 11.30
CA TRP A 15 1.98 1.38 10.58
C TRP A 15 0.71 1.17 11.40
N ILE A 16 -0.19 2.14 11.35
CA ILE A 16 -1.47 2.05 12.05
C ILE A 16 -2.58 1.73 11.05
N GLY A 17 -3.32 0.67 11.34
CA GLY A 17 -4.55 0.34 10.62
C GLY A 17 -5.80 0.99 11.22
N GLY A 18 -6.91 0.86 10.49
CA GLY A 18 -8.25 1.25 10.92
C GLY A 18 -9.00 2.09 9.88
N GLN A 19 -10.32 2.01 9.91
CA GLN A 19 -11.23 2.57 8.89
C GLN A 19 -11.87 3.92 9.27
N THR A 20 -11.23 4.74 10.13
CA THR A 20 -11.83 6.01 10.61
C THR A 20 -10.81 7.14 10.54
N LEU A 21 -11.27 8.40 10.47
CA LEU A 21 -10.38 9.56 10.54
C LEU A 21 -9.52 9.57 11.82
N ARG A 22 -10.01 8.95 12.91
CA ARG A 22 -9.26 8.80 14.17
C ARG A 22 -8.04 7.88 14.01
N SER A 23 -8.10 6.83 13.19
CA SER A 23 -6.91 5.99 12.95
C SER A 23 -5.86 6.75 12.17
N LEU A 24 -6.24 7.51 11.14
CA LEU A 24 -5.31 8.36 10.38
C LEU A 24 -4.69 9.44 11.26
N ARG A 25 -5.47 10.15 12.08
CA ARG A 25 -4.94 11.14 13.02
C ARG A 25 -3.87 10.54 13.94
N ARG A 26 -4.12 9.33 14.46
CA ARG A 26 -3.17 8.62 15.31
C ARG A 26 -1.91 8.23 14.52
N ALA A 27 -2.07 7.75 13.29
CA ALA A 27 -0.96 7.42 12.40
C ALA A 27 -0.07 8.63 12.17
N ALA A 28 -0.65 9.76 11.75
CA ALA A 28 0.07 11.01 11.50
C ALA A 28 0.82 11.57 12.73
N THR A 29 0.44 11.18 13.95
CA THR A 29 1.05 11.68 15.19
C THR A 29 2.11 10.73 15.76
N LEU A 30 1.95 9.42 15.60
CA LEU A 30 2.68 8.42 16.39
C LEU A 30 3.36 7.32 15.57
N ALA A 31 3.13 7.27 14.26
CA ALA A 31 3.48 6.15 13.41
C ALA A 31 4.25 6.60 12.18
N ASP A 32 4.85 5.64 11.48
CA ASP A 32 5.56 5.84 10.23
C ASP A 32 4.64 5.66 9.01
N GLY A 33 3.37 5.31 9.22
CA GLY A 33 2.42 5.14 8.13
C GLY A 33 1.02 4.73 8.54
N TRP A 34 0.13 4.68 7.55
CA TRP A 34 -1.28 4.34 7.67
C TRP A 34 -1.66 3.23 6.68
N ALA A 35 -2.23 2.15 7.19
CA ALA A 35 -2.66 0.99 6.40
C ALA A 35 -4.14 0.68 6.66
N PRO A 36 -5.07 1.49 6.11
CA PRO A 36 -6.50 1.31 6.33
C PRO A 36 -7.05 0.05 5.66
N PHE A 37 -8.25 -0.31 6.09
CA PHE A 37 -9.11 -1.29 5.42
C PHE A 37 -10.49 -0.67 5.27
N ASN A 38 -11.26 -1.12 4.27
CA ASN A 38 -12.63 -0.65 4.05
C ASN A 38 -12.76 0.89 3.96
N VAL A 39 -11.78 1.53 3.31
CA VAL A 39 -11.76 2.95 3.00
C VAL A 39 -11.62 3.08 1.48
N SER A 40 -12.51 3.82 0.82
CA SER A 40 -12.38 4.07 -0.62
C SER A 40 -11.20 5.01 -0.92
N LEU A 41 -10.68 4.98 -2.15
CA LEU A 41 -9.61 5.87 -2.57
C LEU A 41 -10.00 7.35 -2.43
N SER A 42 -11.23 7.71 -2.78
CA SER A 42 -11.75 9.07 -2.60
C SER A 42 -11.77 9.50 -1.13
N GLN A 43 -12.25 8.63 -0.24
CA GLN A 43 -12.29 8.90 1.18
C GLN A 43 -10.88 8.98 1.79
N ALA A 44 -9.96 8.12 1.34
CA ALA A 44 -8.55 8.20 1.73
C ALA A 44 -7.96 9.55 1.33
N ARG A 45 -8.09 9.96 0.07
CA ARG A 45 -7.61 11.27 -0.42
C ARG A 45 -8.18 12.44 0.38
N ASP A 46 -9.49 12.43 0.63
CA ASP A 46 -10.19 13.47 1.40
C ASP A 46 -9.71 13.57 2.85
N TRP A 47 -9.28 12.45 3.45
CA TRP A 47 -8.77 12.41 4.81
C TRP A 47 -7.29 12.79 4.87
N LEU A 48 -6.48 12.29 3.93
CA LEU A 48 -5.07 12.60 3.81
C LEU A 48 -4.86 14.10 3.62
N GLY A 49 -5.68 14.77 2.81
CA GLY A 49 -5.62 16.22 2.61
C GLY A 49 -5.91 17.09 3.84
N ARG A 50 -6.20 16.50 5.01
CA ARG A 50 -6.47 17.21 6.28
C ARG A 50 -5.29 17.22 7.25
N PHE A 51 -4.19 16.56 6.90
CA PHE A 51 -3.02 16.43 7.76
C PHE A 51 -1.75 16.71 6.97
N ASP A 52 -0.75 17.24 7.67
CA ASP A 52 0.61 17.29 7.16
C ASP A 52 1.36 16.04 7.61
N PHE A 53 2.11 15.44 6.70
CA PHE A 53 2.89 14.23 6.97
C PHE A 53 4.38 14.54 6.90
N GLY A 54 5.14 13.94 7.82
CA GLY A 54 6.60 13.97 7.73
C GLY A 54 7.11 13.22 6.49
N PRO A 55 8.35 13.49 6.05
CA PRO A 55 8.97 12.73 4.98
C PRO A 55 9.02 11.24 5.36
N GLY A 56 8.70 10.37 4.39
CA GLY A 56 8.71 8.92 4.59
C GLY A 56 7.48 8.35 5.30
N PHE A 57 6.39 9.11 5.43
CA PHE A 57 5.12 8.56 5.91
C PHE A 57 4.47 7.68 4.83
N ASP A 58 4.25 6.41 5.14
CA ASP A 58 3.67 5.46 4.20
C ASP A 58 2.15 5.43 4.24
N VAL A 59 1.55 5.31 3.06
CA VAL A 59 0.12 5.12 2.88
C VAL A 59 -0.10 3.86 2.06
N VAL A 60 -0.66 2.84 2.70
CA VAL A 60 -0.89 1.53 2.09
C VAL A 60 -2.35 1.40 1.68
N LEU A 61 -2.64 1.43 0.39
CA LEU A 61 -4.01 1.29 -0.14
C LEU A 61 -4.11 0.10 -1.09
N PRO A 62 -5.23 -0.66 -1.08
CA PRO A 62 -5.50 -1.62 -2.14
C PRO A 62 -5.90 -0.89 -3.43
N PRO A 63 -5.69 -1.50 -4.60
CA PRO A 63 -6.28 -1.00 -5.85
C PRO A 63 -7.82 -1.07 -5.78
N PRO A 64 -8.53 -0.25 -6.58
CA PRO A 64 -10.00 -0.19 -6.51
C PRO A 64 -10.67 -1.44 -7.12
N ALA A 65 -9.91 -2.29 -7.82
CA ALA A 65 -10.32 -3.58 -8.34
C ALA A 65 -9.15 -4.57 -8.29
N LEU A 66 -9.46 -5.87 -8.40
CA LEU A 66 -8.44 -6.91 -8.57
C LEU A 66 -7.65 -6.64 -9.85
N LEU A 67 -6.33 -6.77 -9.75
CA LEU A 67 -5.41 -6.60 -10.86
C LEU A 67 -5.43 -7.86 -11.74
N ASP A 68 -5.21 -7.65 -13.03
CA ASP A 68 -4.97 -8.69 -14.04
C ASP A 68 -3.79 -8.25 -14.92
N PRO A 69 -2.56 -8.33 -14.42
CA PRO A 69 -1.37 -7.89 -15.15
C PRO A 69 -1.09 -8.74 -16.41
N ILE A 70 -1.67 -9.95 -16.52
CA ILE A 70 -1.48 -10.84 -17.67
C ILE A 70 -2.51 -10.52 -18.76
N GLY A 71 -3.80 -10.51 -18.40
CA GLY A 71 -4.90 -10.32 -19.35
C GLY A 71 -5.23 -8.85 -19.65
N GLU A 72 -5.02 -7.95 -18.69
CA GLU A 72 -5.35 -6.53 -18.80
C GLU A 72 -4.20 -5.63 -18.29
N PRO A 73 -3.01 -5.65 -18.93
CA PRO A 73 -1.82 -4.95 -18.44
C PRO A 73 -1.98 -3.42 -18.39
N GLU A 74 -2.58 -2.80 -19.42
CA GLU A 74 -2.79 -1.35 -19.42
C GLU A 74 -3.77 -0.91 -18.33
N ARG A 75 -4.88 -1.64 -18.18
CA ARG A 75 -5.82 -1.39 -17.09
C ARG A 75 -5.15 -1.56 -15.73
N THR A 76 -4.28 -2.56 -15.58
CA THR A 76 -3.49 -2.73 -14.35
C THR A 76 -2.64 -1.48 -14.07
N ARG A 77 -1.95 -0.92 -15.08
CA ARG A 77 -1.20 0.34 -14.92
C ARG A 77 -2.10 1.51 -14.53
N ASP A 78 -3.27 1.63 -15.17
CA ASP A 78 -4.24 2.69 -14.86
C ASP A 78 -4.71 2.60 -13.40
N LEU A 79 -5.04 1.40 -12.92
CA LEU A 79 -5.47 1.17 -11.53
C LEU A 79 -4.36 1.50 -10.52
N LEU A 80 -3.11 1.15 -10.82
CA LEU A 80 -1.97 1.50 -9.97
C LEU A 80 -1.74 3.02 -9.95
N GLY A 81 -1.80 3.67 -11.11
CA GLY A 81 -1.68 5.11 -11.25
C GLY A 81 -2.79 5.87 -10.52
N GLU A 82 -4.04 5.39 -10.63
CA GLU A 82 -5.18 5.92 -9.88
C GLU A 82 -4.96 5.79 -8.37
N THR A 83 -4.49 4.62 -7.90
CA THR A 83 -4.24 4.37 -6.48
C THR A 83 -3.16 5.31 -5.93
N ALA A 84 -2.06 5.49 -6.68
CA ALA A 84 -1.00 6.45 -6.35
C ALA A 84 -1.51 7.91 -6.36
N ALA A 85 -2.34 8.30 -7.33
CA ALA A 85 -2.92 9.64 -7.41
C ALA A 85 -3.86 9.98 -6.23
N HIS A 86 -4.37 8.96 -5.52
CA HIS A 86 -5.14 9.13 -4.30
C HIS A 86 -4.30 9.12 -3.02
N GLY A 87 -2.97 9.12 -3.15
CA GLY A 87 -2.03 9.29 -2.04
C GLY A 87 -1.41 8.00 -1.53
N ALA A 88 -1.58 6.86 -2.23
CA ALA A 88 -0.87 5.64 -1.87
C ALA A 88 0.64 5.79 -2.14
N THR A 89 1.47 5.42 -1.17
CA THR A 89 2.91 5.20 -1.37
C THR A 89 3.20 3.72 -1.63
N ILE A 90 2.34 2.84 -1.13
CA ILE A 90 2.41 1.39 -1.31
C ILE A 90 1.05 0.87 -1.75
N VAL A 91 1.02 0.11 -2.84
CA VAL A 91 -0.19 -0.59 -3.29
C VAL A 91 -0.19 -2.02 -2.77
N SER A 92 -1.20 -2.39 -2.00
CA SER A 92 -1.41 -3.80 -1.60
C SER A 92 -2.03 -4.57 -2.77
N ALA A 93 -1.19 -5.15 -3.63
CA ALA A 93 -1.62 -5.85 -4.84
C ALA A 93 -2.50 -7.07 -4.52
N ALA A 94 -3.59 -7.21 -5.27
CA ALA A 94 -4.52 -8.33 -5.14
C ALA A 94 -4.95 -8.81 -6.54
N PHE A 95 -5.00 -10.13 -6.72
CA PHE A 95 -5.26 -10.78 -8.02
C PHE A 95 -6.36 -11.82 -7.90
N ARG A 96 -7.10 -12.01 -8.99
CA ARG A 96 -7.86 -13.25 -9.19
C ARG A 96 -6.91 -14.31 -9.72
N HIS A 97 -6.83 -15.45 -9.04
CA HIS A 97 -5.99 -16.57 -9.45
C HIS A 97 -6.73 -17.90 -9.20
N THR A 98 -6.34 -18.93 -9.94
CA THR A 98 -6.99 -20.27 -9.93
C THR A 98 -6.04 -21.38 -9.50
N SER A 99 -4.75 -21.07 -9.40
CA SER A 99 -3.70 -22.00 -9.00
C SER A 99 -2.48 -21.22 -8.50
N LEU A 100 -1.56 -21.91 -7.82
CA LEU A 100 -0.28 -21.32 -7.41
C LEU A 100 0.56 -20.85 -8.62
N PRO A 101 0.73 -21.64 -9.70
CA PRO A 101 1.42 -21.16 -10.90
C PRO A 101 0.84 -19.86 -11.46
N HIS A 102 -0.49 -19.80 -11.58
CA HIS A 102 -1.16 -18.59 -12.07
C HIS A 102 -0.95 -17.39 -11.13
N TYR A 103 -0.94 -17.59 -9.81
CA TYR A 103 -0.60 -16.52 -8.86
C TYR A 103 0.84 -16.01 -9.04
N LEU A 104 1.81 -16.91 -9.22
CA LEU A 104 3.21 -16.55 -9.43
C LEU A 104 3.42 -15.82 -10.77
N GLU A 105 2.75 -16.25 -11.84
CA GLU A 105 2.75 -15.57 -13.13
C GLU A 105 2.19 -14.15 -13.01
N ASN A 106 1.13 -13.95 -12.22
CA ASN A 106 0.59 -12.61 -11.95
C ASN A 106 1.60 -11.71 -11.22
N LEU A 107 2.31 -12.23 -10.21
CA LEU A 107 3.35 -11.47 -9.51
C LEU A 107 4.49 -11.08 -10.43
N GLN A 108 4.94 -12.01 -11.28
CA GLN A 108 6.00 -11.76 -12.27
C GLN A 108 5.56 -10.69 -13.28
N ALA A 109 4.38 -10.84 -13.86
CA ALA A 109 3.83 -9.87 -14.80
C ALA A 109 3.68 -8.48 -14.16
N LEU A 110 3.20 -8.39 -12.91
CA LEU A 110 3.12 -7.12 -12.20
C LEU A 110 4.50 -6.46 -12.02
N ALA A 111 5.52 -7.25 -11.65
CA ALA A 111 6.89 -6.75 -11.48
C ALA A 111 7.49 -6.23 -12.79
N GLU A 112 7.14 -6.82 -13.94
CA GLU A 112 7.56 -6.36 -15.26
C GLU A 112 6.83 -5.06 -15.69
N LEU A 113 5.56 -4.91 -15.31
CA LEU A 113 4.77 -3.70 -15.60
C LEU A 113 5.23 -2.49 -14.76
N HIS A 114 5.67 -2.73 -13.52
CA HIS A 114 6.12 -1.70 -12.60
C HIS A 114 7.46 -2.11 -11.96
N PRO A 115 8.57 -1.94 -12.70
CA PRO A 115 9.89 -2.23 -12.16
C PRO A 115 10.12 -1.40 -10.89
N PRO A 116 10.69 -1.98 -9.82
CA PRO A 116 11.02 -1.22 -8.62
C PRO A 116 11.92 -0.03 -9.02
N ALA A 117 11.56 1.17 -8.55
CA ALA A 117 12.39 2.35 -8.75
C ALA A 117 13.69 2.19 -7.94
N GLY A 118 14.72 1.61 -8.56
CA GLY A 118 16.03 1.38 -7.95
C GLY A 118 16.48 -0.07 -8.02
N GLY A 119 16.88 -0.51 -9.21
CA GLY A 119 17.67 -1.73 -9.41
C GLY A 119 18.93 -1.39 -10.20
N ALA A 120 19.94 -0.86 -9.52
CA ALA A 120 21.35 -0.85 -9.93
C ALA A 120 22.21 -1.13 -8.70
#